data_AF-A0A2V7PNV8-F1
#
_entry.id   AF-A0A2V7PNV8-F1
#
_cell.length_a   1.000
_cell.length_b   1.000
_cell.length_c   1.000
_cell.angle_alpha   90.00
_cell.angle_beta   90.00
_cell.angle_gamma   90.00
#
_symmetry.space_group_name_H-M   'P 1'
#
loop_
_entity.id
_entity.type
_entity.pdbx_description
1 polymer ?
#
loop_
_entity_poly.entity_id
_entity_poly.type
_entity_poly.pdbx_seq_one_letter_code
_entity_poly.pdbx_strand_id
1 'polypeptide(L)'
;MGERGQITPLVALAVLAAAGACIGLGRLGGTVVAEARADTAADAAALAGATGGRETAARAARANGGRLVGFEQAGRDTRVTVVVGPAAVTARARRARGRPGPTGAAEGAAEAAAVGRAGLAPEMLLALEQADRLLGGPVPITSGYRLREEQKWLWDRRLANPYPVAPPGRSSHELGRAVDVPPEVVPRLTAVAARIGLCRPYPVRDPVHFELCRDG
;
A
#
# COMPACT_ATOMS: atom_id res chain seq x y z
N MET A 1 73.29 0.20 15.72
CA MET A 1 72.67 -1.15 15.74
C MET A 1 71.23 -0.97 15.28
N GLY A 2 70.94 -1.31 14.03
CA GLY A 2 69.65 -1.05 13.41
C GLY A 2 68.82 -2.33 13.30
N GLU A 3 67.95 -2.57 14.28
CA GLU A 3 66.88 -3.55 14.14
C GLU A 3 65.79 -2.92 13.27
N ARG A 4 65.87 -3.14 11.96
CA ARG A 4 64.74 -2.91 11.06
C ARG A 4 63.74 -4.03 11.31
N GLY A 5 62.82 -3.82 12.24
CA GLY A 5 61.70 -4.71 12.47
C GLY A 5 61.01 -5.04 11.15
N GLN A 6 61.00 -6.32 10.79
CA GLN A 6 60.49 -6.81 9.52
C GLN A 6 58.96 -6.68 9.53
N ILE A 7 58.45 -5.54 9.03
CA ILE A 7 57.00 -5.24 8.91
C ILE A 7 56.31 -6.05 7.81
N THR A 8 57.11 -6.62 6.89
CA THR A 8 56.66 -7.39 5.72
C THR A 8 55.69 -8.53 6.04
N PRO A 9 55.94 -9.43 7.02
CA PRO A 9 54.99 -10.48 7.39
C PRO A 9 53.66 -9.93 7.90
N LEU A 10 53.67 -8.81 8.62
CA LEU A 10 52.46 -8.22 9.20
C LEU A 10 51.59 -7.57 8.12
N VAL A 11 52.21 -6.88 7.15
CA VAL A 11 51.52 -6.32 5.98
C VAL A 11 50.96 -7.44 5.10
N ALA A 12 51.72 -8.51 4.87
CA ALA A 12 51.25 -9.66 4.08
C ALA A 12 50.02 -10.35 4.72
N LEU A 13 50.03 -10.54 6.05
CA LEU A 13 48.89 -11.09 6.79
C LEU A 13 47.66 -10.17 6.69
N ALA A 14 47.84 -8.86 6.82
CA ALA A 14 46.75 -7.89 6.71
C ALA A 14 46.12 -7.88 5.31
N VAL A 15 46.93 -7.96 4.24
CA VAL A 15 46.45 -8.05 2.86
C VAL A 15 45.67 -9.35 2.62
N LEU A 16 46.15 -10.48 3.13
CA LEU A 16 45.45 -11.77 3.03
C LEU A 16 44.12 -11.76 3.79
N ALA A 17 44.09 -11.17 4.99
CA ALA A 17 42.87 -11.01 5.77
C ALA A 17 41.84 -10.11 5.05
N ALA A 18 42.29 -8.97 4.49
CA ALA A 18 41.44 -8.07 3.73
C ALA A 18 40.89 -8.74 2.45
N ALA A 19 41.72 -9.44 1.69
CA ALA A 19 41.29 -10.19 0.51
C ALA A 19 40.28 -11.29 0.87
N GLY A 20 40.53 -12.02 1.97
CA GLY A 20 39.60 -13.01 2.51
C GLY A 20 38.25 -12.40 2.91
N ALA A 21 38.27 -11.24 3.57
CA ALA A 21 37.06 -10.52 3.95
C ALA A 21 36.27 -10.04 2.72
N CYS A 22 36.93 -9.48 1.70
CA CYS A 22 36.28 -9.07 0.44
C CYS A 22 35.63 -10.25 -0.29
N ILE A 23 36.31 -11.39 -0.35
CA ILE A 23 35.77 -12.62 -0.96
C ILE A 23 34.58 -13.14 -0.13
N GLY A 24 34.66 -13.11 1.20
CA GLY A 24 33.58 -13.48 2.10
C GLY A 24 32.33 -12.61 1.91
N LEU A 25 32.51 -11.28 1.90
CA LEU A 25 31.42 -10.31 1.67
C LEU A 25 30.77 -10.49 0.29
N GLY A 26 31.54 -10.75 -0.76
CA GLY A 26 31.01 -10.99 -2.10
C GLY A 26 30.16 -12.26 -2.19
N ARG A 27 30.58 -13.34 -1.50
CA ARG A 27 29.81 -14.59 -1.44
C ARG A 27 28.51 -14.44 -0.67
N LEU A 28 28.54 -13.78 0.48
CA LEU A 28 27.36 -13.50 1.30
C LEU A 28 26.37 -12.56 0.60
N GLY A 29 26.86 -11.53 -0.10
CA GLY A 29 26.01 -10.64 -0.89
C GLY A 29 25.35 -11.35 -2.07
N GLY A 30 26.08 -12.23 -2.74
CA GLY A 30 25.56 -13.03 -3.87
C GLY A 30 24.44 -13.99 -3.46
N THR A 31 24.52 -14.60 -2.28
CA THR A 31 23.48 -15.51 -1.79
C THR A 31 22.19 -14.78 -1.43
N VAL A 32 22.28 -13.63 -0.77
CA VAL A 32 21.10 -12.81 -0.41
C VAL A 32 20.38 -12.27 -1.65
N VAL A 33 21.13 -11.83 -2.66
CA VAL A 33 20.54 -11.37 -3.93
C VAL A 33 19.89 -12.52 -4.71
N ALA A 34 20.46 -13.73 -4.66
CA ALA A 34 19.88 -14.91 -5.31
C ALA A 34 18.56 -15.33 -4.63
N GLU A 35 18.50 -15.26 -3.31
CA GLU A 35 17.31 -15.58 -2.52
C GLU A 35 16.17 -14.59 -2.79
N ALA A 36 16.44 -13.28 -2.74
CA ALA A 36 15.45 -12.25 -3.06
C ALA A 36 14.87 -12.37 -4.49
N ARG A 37 15.69 -12.80 -5.45
CA ARG A 37 15.23 -13.11 -6.82
C ARG A 37 14.34 -14.35 -6.87
N ALA A 38 14.64 -15.36 -6.05
CA ALA A 38 13.83 -16.58 -5.96
C ALA A 38 12.44 -16.30 -5.37
N ASP A 39 12.37 -15.46 -4.34
CA ASP A 39 11.10 -15.01 -3.74
C ASP A 39 10.24 -14.25 -4.75
N THR A 40 10.84 -13.27 -5.44
CA THR A 40 10.14 -12.49 -6.47
C THR A 40 9.57 -13.37 -7.58
N ALA A 41 10.35 -14.37 -8.04
CA ALA A 41 9.90 -15.31 -9.05
C ALA A 41 8.76 -16.22 -8.56
N ALA A 42 8.81 -16.65 -7.30
CA ALA A 42 7.78 -17.47 -6.68
C ALA A 42 6.46 -16.70 -6.51
N ASP A 43 6.50 -15.45 -6.02
CA ASP A 43 5.31 -14.62 -5.84
C ASP A 43 4.63 -14.27 -7.16
N ALA A 44 5.41 -13.90 -8.18
CA ALA A 44 4.88 -13.64 -9.52
C ALA A 44 4.20 -14.90 -10.09
N ALA A 45 4.83 -16.06 -9.92
CA ALA A 45 4.25 -17.34 -10.34
C ALA A 45 2.99 -17.71 -9.56
N ALA A 46 2.95 -17.43 -8.25
CA ALA A 46 1.79 -17.70 -7.40
C ALA A 46 0.59 -16.86 -7.84
N LEU A 47 0.80 -15.57 -8.07
CA LEU A 47 -0.25 -14.64 -8.48
C LEU A 47 -0.77 -14.95 -9.90
N ALA A 48 0.14 -15.22 -10.84
CA ALA A 48 -0.22 -15.62 -12.19
C ALA A 48 -0.95 -16.97 -12.20
N GLY A 49 -0.53 -17.90 -11.34
CA GLY A 49 -1.17 -19.20 -11.14
C GLY A 49 -2.55 -19.08 -10.53
N ALA A 50 -2.71 -18.15 -9.60
CA ALA A 50 -3.98 -17.83 -9.01
C ALA A 50 -4.96 -17.33 -10.08
N THR A 51 -4.58 -16.63 -11.14
CA THR A 51 -5.57 -16.16 -12.14
C THR A 51 -5.77 -17.13 -13.31
N GLY A 52 -4.69 -17.69 -13.84
CA GLY A 52 -4.70 -18.47 -15.09
C GLY A 52 -4.20 -19.92 -15.01
N GLY A 53 -3.99 -20.45 -13.80
CA GLY A 53 -3.59 -21.84 -13.60
C GLY A 53 -2.10 -22.12 -13.84
N ARG A 54 -1.75 -23.40 -14.00
CA ARG A 54 -0.34 -23.85 -14.00
C ARG A 54 0.50 -23.22 -15.12
N GLU A 55 -0.06 -23.00 -16.29
CA GLU A 55 0.67 -22.46 -17.43
C GLU A 55 1.05 -20.98 -17.26
N THR A 56 0.15 -20.15 -16.73
CA THR A 56 0.45 -18.75 -16.43
C THR A 56 1.49 -18.65 -15.31
N ALA A 57 1.39 -19.50 -14.28
CA ALA A 57 2.43 -19.61 -13.24
C ALA A 57 3.80 -19.96 -13.85
N ALA A 58 3.85 -20.91 -14.77
CA ALA A 58 5.09 -21.34 -15.42
C ALA A 58 5.68 -20.25 -16.33
N ARG A 59 4.84 -19.48 -17.03
CA ARG A 59 5.30 -18.31 -17.82
C ARG A 59 5.88 -17.22 -16.90
N ALA A 60 5.19 -16.90 -15.81
CA ALA A 60 5.65 -15.90 -14.85
C ALA A 60 6.95 -16.31 -14.15
N ALA A 61 7.10 -17.57 -13.75
CA ALA A 61 8.36 -18.10 -13.20
C ALA A 61 9.52 -17.89 -14.19
N ARG A 62 9.34 -18.27 -15.46
CA ARG A 62 10.37 -18.12 -16.51
C ARG A 62 10.74 -16.67 -16.79
N ALA A 63 9.77 -15.78 -16.81
CA ALA A 63 10.01 -14.35 -16.98
C ALA A 63 10.86 -13.75 -15.85
N ASN A 64 10.83 -14.37 -14.66
CA ASN A 64 11.62 -13.97 -13.50
C ASN A 64 12.89 -14.84 -13.30
N GLY A 65 13.35 -15.54 -14.35
CA GLY A 65 14.57 -16.34 -14.29
C GLY A 65 14.45 -17.64 -13.50
N GLY A 66 13.22 -18.06 -13.18
CA GLY A 66 12.93 -19.29 -12.44
C GLY A 66 12.21 -20.36 -13.26
N ARG A 67 12.11 -21.56 -12.69
CA ARG A 67 11.36 -22.68 -13.25
C ARG A 67 10.33 -23.17 -12.24
N LEU A 68 9.08 -23.27 -12.67
CA LEU A 68 8.01 -23.86 -11.87
C LEU A 68 8.22 -25.38 -11.77
N VAL A 69 8.35 -25.90 -10.56
CA VAL A 69 8.51 -27.33 -10.27
C VAL A 69 7.30 -27.91 -9.52
N GLY A 70 6.64 -27.11 -8.69
CA GLY A 70 5.43 -27.48 -7.94
C GLY A 70 4.27 -26.53 -8.24
N PHE A 71 3.06 -27.07 -8.36
CA PHE A 71 1.84 -26.29 -8.49
C PHE A 71 0.68 -27.07 -7.89
N GLU A 72 0.03 -26.47 -6.91
CA GLU A 72 -1.16 -26.98 -6.24
C GLU A 72 -2.21 -25.88 -6.23
N GLN A 73 -3.43 -26.21 -6.61
CA GLN A 73 -4.55 -25.28 -6.56
C GLN A 73 -5.72 -25.95 -5.86
N ALA A 74 -6.10 -25.40 -4.71
CA ALA A 74 -7.23 -25.85 -3.90
C ALA A 74 -8.26 -24.72 -3.84
N GLY A 75 -9.28 -24.79 -4.69
CA GLY A 75 -10.29 -23.75 -4.83
C GLY A 75 -9.66 -22.40 -5.21
N ARG A 76 -9.59 -21.48 -4.25
CA ARG A 76 -9.04 -20.12 -4.44
C ARG A 76 -7.58 -19.98 -4.00
N ASP A 77 -7.03 -21.00 -3.36
CA ASP A 77 -5.63 -21.03 -2.95
C ASP A 77 -4.77 -21.64 -4.03
N THR A 78 -3.70 -20.95 -4.39
CA THR A 78 -2.67 -21.46 -5.29
C THR A 78 -1.34 -21.44 -4.58
N ARG A 79 -0.68 -22.60 -4.48
CA ARG A 79 0.68 -22.76 -3.98
C ARG A 79 1.56 -23.18 -5.15
N VAL A 80 2.70 -22.50 -5.30
CA VAL A 80 3.67 -22.80 -6.34
C VAL A 80 5.04 -22.97 -5.72
N THR A 81 5.85 -23.83 -6.31
CA THR A 81 7.26 -23.98 -5.96
C THR A 81 8.08 -23.65 -7.19
N VAL A 82 8.95 -22.65 -7.06
CA VAL A 82 9.81 -22.14 -8.14
C VAL A 82 11.27 -22.33 -7.75
N VAL A 83 12.09 -22.76 -8.71
CA VAL A 83 13.54 -22.87 -8.56
C VAL A 83 14.23 -21.75 -9.34
N VAL A 84 15.10 -20.99 -8.68
CA VAL A 84 15.97 -19.97 -9.28
C VAL A 84 17.41 -20.27 -8.89
N GLY A 85 18.23 -20.69 -9.86
CA GLY A 85 19.59 -21.18 -9.57
C GLY A 85 19.55 -22.36 -8.59
N PRO A 86 20.26 -22.30 -7.43
CA PRO A 86 20.22 -23.35 -6.42
C PRO A 86 19.03 -23.23 -5.43
N ALA A 87 18.29 -22.12 -5.44
CA ALA A 87 17.23 -21.86 -4.46
C ALA A 87 15.89 -22.40 -4.95
N ALA A 88 15.15 -23.07 -4.06
CA ALA A 88 13.78 -23.51 -4.28
C ALA A 88 12.85 -22.84 -3.27
N VAL A 89 11.92 -22.02 -3.75
CA VAL A 89 11.02 -21.21 -2.91
C VAL A 89 9.58 -21.61 -3.19
N THR A 90 8.78 -21.67 -2.12
CA THR A 90 7.34 -21.91 -2.22
C THR A 90 6.58 -20.64 -1.87
N ALA A 91 5.72 -20.18 -2.78
CA ALA A 91 4.87 -19.02 -2.58
C ALA A 91 3.39 -19.40 -2.70
N ARG A 92 2.52 -18.59 -2.09
CA ARG A 92 1.08 -18.82 -2.10
C ARG A 92 0.31 -17.54 -2.41
N ALA A 93 -0.68 -17.66 -3.30
CA ALA A 93 -1.59 -16.58 -3.64
C ALA A 93 -3.06 -17.04 -3.54
N ARG A 94 -3.93 -16.11 -3.16
CA ARG A 94 -5.39 -16.31 -3.15
C ARG A 94 -6.04 -15.54 -4.31
N ARG A 95 -6.87 -16.20 -5.13
CA ARG A 95 -7.78 -15.51 -6.08
C ARG A 95 -8.67 -14.56 -5.30
N ALA A 96 -8.71 -13.26 -5.61
CA ALA A 96 -9.75 -12.34 -5.11
C ALA A 96 -11.16 -12.83 -5.54
N ARG A 97 -12.21 -12.52 -4.77
CA ARG A 97 -13.58 -12.92 -5.14
C ARG A 97 -13.92 -12.16 -6.43
N GLY A 98 -14.50 -12.83 -7.41
CA GLY A 98 -15.24 -12.14 -8.48
C GLY A 98 -16.32 -11.24 -7.87
N ARG A 99 -16.80 -10.27 -8.66
CA ARG A 99 -17.71 -9.19 -8.23
C ARG A 99 -18.73 -9.71 -7.19
N PRO A 100 -18.77 -9.14 -5.97
CA PRO A 100 -19.62 -9.67 -4.93
C PRO A 100 -21.09 -9.63 -5.37
N GLY A 101 -21.86 -10.65 -4.99
CA GLY A 101 -23.32 -10.62 -5.11
C GLY A 101 -23.92 -9.45 -4.32
N PRO A 102 -25.21 -9.14 -4.49
CA PRO A 102 -25.84 -7.92 -3.95
C PRO A 102 -25.65 -7.75 -2.43
N THR A 103 -25.65 -8.84 -1.65
CA THR A 103 -25.38 -8.80 -0.21
C THR A 103 -23.92 -8.52 0.12
N GLY A 104 -22.97 -9.18 -0.56
CA GLY A 104 -21.55 -8.94 -0.37
C GLY A 104 -21.09 -7.56 -0.87
N ALA A 105 -21.82 -6.94 -1.79
CA ALA A 105 -21.58 -5.56 -2.23
C ALA A 105 -21.99 -4.55 -1.13
N ALA A 106 -23.09 -4.81 -0.43
CA ALA A 106 -23.52 -3.99 0.70
C ALA A 106 -22.56 -4.15 1.91
N GLU A 107 -22.14 -5.38 2.22
CA GLU A 107 -21.15 -5.66 3.27
C GLU A 107 -19.79 -5.00 2.96
N GLY A 108 -19.30 -5.13 1.73
CA GLY A 108 -18.07 -4.49 1.30
C GLY A 108 -18.15 -2.95 1.29
N ALA A 109 -19.31 -2.39 0.97
CA ALA A 109 -19.54 -0.95 1.06
C ALA A 109 -19.56 -0.45 2.52
N ALA A 110 -20.15 -1.24 3.43
CA ALA A 110 -20.13 -0.95 4.86
C ALA A 110 -18.72 -1.02 5.45
N GLU A 111 -17.92 -2.02 5.07
CA GLU A 111 -16.52 -2.14 5.50
C GLU A 111 -15.65 -0.99 4.94
N ALA A 112 -15.77 -0.67 3.65
CA ALA A 112 -15.07 0.47 3.05
C ALA A 112 -15.47 1.81 3.69
N ALA A 113 -16.75 1.99 4.00
CA ALA A 113 -17.24 3.15 4.74
C ALA A 113 -16.68 3.21 6.16
N ALA A 114 -16.58 2.08 6.87
CA ALA A 114 -15.98 2.03 8.20
C ALA A 114 -14.49 2.41 8.18
N VAL A 115 -13.72 1.92 7.20
CA VAL A 115 -12.31 2.30 7.02
C VAL A 115 -12.18 3.81 6.74
N GLY A 116 -12.99 4.36 5.83
CA GLY A 116 -12.98 5.79 5.52
C GLY A 116 -13.43 6.69 6.69
N ARG A 117 -14.13 6.11 7.68
CA ARG A 117 -14.63 6.80 8.88
C ARG A 117 -13.73 6.68 10.10
N ALA A 118 -12.68 5.86 10.03
CA ALA A 118 -11.74 5.72 11.13
C ALA A 118 -11.08 7.09 11.47
N GLY A 119 -11.08 7.45 12.76
CA GLY A 119 -10.48 8.69 13.26
C GLY A 119 -11.26 9.98 12.98
N LEU A 120 -12.45 9.91 12.37
CA LEU A 120 -13.30 11.09 12.21
C LEU A 120 -13.84 11.59 13.56
N ALA A 121 -14.06 12.90 13.65
CA ALA A 121 -14.68 13.51 14.82
C ALA A 121 -16.11 12.97 15.00
N PRO A 122 -16.61 12.82 16.24
CA PRO A 122 -17.96 12.32 16.51
C PRO A 122 -19.06 13.05 15.73
N GLU A 123 -18.95 14.37 15.58
CA GLU A 123 -19.90 15.20 14.86
C GLU A 123 -19.89 14.90 13.36
N MET A 124 -18.71 14.62 12.79
CA MET A 124 -18.58 14.21 11.39
C MET A 124 -19.19 12.81 11.16
N LEU A 125 -18.99 11.87 12.10
CA LEU A 125 -19.63 10.56 12.03
C LEU A 125 -21.15 10.67 12.04
N LEU A 126 -21.72 11.51 12.91
CA LEU A 126 -23.16 11.76 12.97
C LEU A 126 -23.70 12.39 11.69
N ALA A 127 -23.00 13.39 11.14
CA ALA A 127 -23.36 14.03 9.87
C ALA A 127 -23.41 13.01 8.72
N LEU A 128 -22.41 12.14 8.64
CA LEU A 128 -22.32 11.10 7.62
C LEU A 128 -23.38 10.01 7.82
N GLU A 129 -23.68 9.60 9.05
CA GLU A 129 -24.77 8.65 9.33
C GLU A 129 -26.14 9.22 8.90
N GLN A 130 -26.37 10.52 9.14
CA GLN A 130 -27.56 11.20 8.63
C GLN A 130 -27.57 11.29 7.11
N ALA A 131 -26.43 11.53 6.47
CA ALA A 131 -26.29 11.48 5.02
C ALA A 131 -26.65 10.10 4.47
N ASP A 132 -26.17 9.03 5.12
CA ASP A 132 -26.42 7.66 4.70
C ASP A 132 -27.92 7.35 4.66
N ARG A 133 -28.65 7.76 5.71
CA ARG A 133 -30.12 7.63 5.77
C ARG A 133 -30.82 8.41 4.66
N LEU A 134 -30.40 9.65 4.42
CA LEU A 134 -31.02 10.51 3.40
C LEU A 134 -30.73 10.05 1.97
N LEU A 135 -29.57 9.45 1.74
CA LEU A 135 -29.11 9.03 0.41
C LEU A 135 -29.36 7.54 0.12
N GLY A 136 -29.87 6.79 1.10
CA GLY A 136 -30.24 5.39 0.97
C GLY A 136 -29.06 4.41 1.01
N GLY A 137 -27.92 4.80 1.60
CA GLY A 137 -26.73 3.98 1.69
C GLY A 137 -25.48 4.76 2.09
N PRO A 138 -24.39 4.07 2.46
CA PRO A 138 -23.19 4.70 2.97
C PRO A 138 -22.55 5.65 1.95
N VAL A 139 -22.22 6.86 2.39
CA VAL A 139 -21.42 7.83 1.61
C VAL A 139 -19.99 7.30 1.45
N PRO A 140 -19.51 7.06 0.20
CA PRO A 140 -18.13 6.67 -0.04
C PRO A 140 -17.16 7.81 0.28
N ILE A 141 -16.06 7.48 0.98
CA ILE A 141 -15.01 8.44 1.38
C ILE A 141 -13.70 8.03 0.72
N THR A 142 -13.06 8.97 0.03
CA THR A 142 -11.71 8.80 -0.54
C THR A 142 -10.63 9.17 0.47
N SER A 143 -10.86 10.21 1.28
CA SER A 143 -9.95 10.61 2.37
C SER A 143 -10.73 11.13 3.57
N GLY A 144 -10.37 10.68 4.78
CA GLY A 144 -11.01 11.07 6.03
C GLY A 144 -9.99 11.67 7.00
N TYR A 145 -9.84 11.08 8.18
CA TYR A 145 -8.81 11.51 9.14
C TYR A 145 -7.40 11.35 8.56
N ARG A 146 -6.51 12.29 8.90
CA ARG A 146 -5.10 12.27 8.48
C ARG A 146 -4.20 12.67 9.63
N LEU A 147 -3.14 11.91 9.87
CA LEU A 147 -2.13 12.28 10.86
C LEU A 147 -1.35 13.54 10.41
N ARG A 148 -0.85 14.31 11.37
CA ARG A 148 -0.06 15.52 11.09
C ARG A 148 1.17 15.22 10.23
N GLU A 149 1.83 14.08 10.45
CA GLU A 149 3.01 13.67 9.67
C GLU A 149 2.65 13.36 8.21
N GLU A 150 1.50 12.71 7.98
CA GLU A 150 0.97 12.46 6.64
C GLU A 150 0.58 13.77 5.96
N GLN A 151 -0.02 14.71 6.70
CA GLN A 151 -0.30 16.06 6.20
C GLN A 151 0.99 16.79 5.82
N LYS A 152 2.07 16.64 6.60
CA LYS A 152 3.39 17.18 6.27
C LYS A 152 3.94 16.59 4.98
N TRP A 153 3.87 15.27 4.82
CA TRP A 153 4.29 14.62 3.59
C TRP A 153 3.53 15.14 2.36
N LEU A 154 2.21 15.33 2.50
CA LEU A 154 1.36 15.87 1.43
C LEU A 154 1.69 17.34 1.14
N TRP A 155 1.88 18.15 2.19
CA TRP A 155 2.26 19.55 2.06
C TRP A 155 3.61 19.72 1.35
N ASP A 156 4.61 18.91 1.70
CA ASP A 156 5.93 18.95 1.06
C ASP A 156 5.85 18.61 -0.44
N ARG A 157 4.85 17.83 -0.86
CA ARG A 157 4.57 17.44 -2.26
C ARG A 157 3.43 18.21 -2.93
N ARG A 158 2.91 19.27 -2.31
CA ARG A 158 1.66 19.95 -2.72
C ARG A 158 1.62 20.43 -4.17
N LEU A 159 2.77 20.71 -4.78
CA LEU A 159 2.84 21.16 -6.18
C LEU A 159 2.41 20.07 -7.18
N ALA A 160 2.45 18.79 -6.78
CA ALA A 160 1.94 17.68 -7.58
C ALA A 160 0.47 17.34 -7.27
N ASN A 161 -0.14 17.99 -6.28
CA ASN A 161 -1.53 17.77 -5.92
C ASN A 161 -2.45 18.68 -6.76
N PRO A 162 -3.49 18.14 -7.42
CA PRO A 162 -4.41 18.96 -8.21
C PRO A 162 -5.27 19.91 -7.37
N TYR A 163 -5.40 19.67 -6.06
CA TYR A 163 -6.18 20.47 -5.14
C TYR A 163 -5.31 21.25 -4.15
N PRO A 164 -5.81 22.37 -3.59
CA PRO A 164 -5.14 23.05 -2.49
C PRO A 164 -4.83 22.11 -1.33
N VAL A 165 -3.61 22.19 -0.80
CA VAL A 165 -3.20 21.43 0.38
C VAL A 165 -3.03 22.41 1.54
N ALA A 166 -3.61 22.15 2.70
CA ALA A 166 -3.40 22.97 3.90
C ALA A 166 -2.02 22.67 4.55
N PRO A 167 -1.37 23.64 5.18
CA PRO A 167 -0.14 23.37 5.94
C PRO A 167 -0.43 22.48 7.16
N PRO A 168 0.56 21.71 7.65
CA PRO A 168 0.39 20.85 8.82
C PRO A 168 -0.05 21.64 10.05
N GLY A 169 -1.00 21.10 10.81
CA GLY A 169 -1.64 21.75 11.93
C GLY A 169 -2.78 22.70 11.58
N ARG A 170 -3.09 22.88 10.29
CA ARG A 170 -4.22 23.69 9.83
C ARG A 170 -5.20 22.92 8.96
N SER A 171 -4.98 21.62 8.74
CA SER A 171 -5.87 20.79 7.95
C SER A 171 -7.06 20.30 8.79
N SER A 172 -8.28 20.48 8.29
CA SER A 172 -9.48 19.93 8.93
C SER A 172 -9.48 18.38 8.97
N HIS A 173 -8.72 17.72 8.09
CA HIS A 173 -8.51 16.26 8.13
C HIS A 173 -7.71 15.83 9.38
N GLU A 174 -6.79 16.67 9.88
CA GLU A 174 -6.03 16.39 11.11
C GLU A 174 -6.91 16.40 12.37
N LEU A 175 -8.10 17.01 12.27
CA LEU A 175 -9.08 17.07 13.35
C LEU A 175 -10.21 16.05 13.15
N GLY A 176 -10.18 15.26 12.07
CA GLY A 176 -11.29 14.37 11.71
C GLY A 176 -12.56 15.12 11.31
N ARG A 177 -12.46 16.42 10.99
CA ARG A 177 -13.59 17.31 10.67
C ARG A 177 -13.80 17.51 9.17
N ALA A 178 -13.06 16.80 8.32
CA ALA A 178 -13.20 16.86 6.89
C ALA A 178 -13.17 15.48 6.22
N VAL A 179 -13.85 15.38 5.09
CA VAL A 179 -13.86 14.23 4.21
C VAL A 179 -13.75 14.68 2.76
N ASP A 180 -13.02 13.91 1.98
CA ASP A 180 -13.02 13.99 0.52
C ASP A 180 -13.81 12.82 -0.03
N VAL A 181 -14.74 13.07 -0.94
CA VAL A 181 -15.59 12.05 -1.57
C VAL A 181 -15.28 11.89 -3.05
N PRO A 182 -15.62 10.76 -3.68
CA PRO A 182 -15.48 10.62 -5.12
C PRO A 182 -16.28 11.70 -5.89
N PRO A 183 -15.77 12.22 -7.03
CA PRO A 183 -16.44 13.27 -7.81
C PRO A 183 -17.92 12.98 -8.12
N GLU A 184 -18.27 11.72 -8.40
CA GLU A 184 -19.63 11.27 -8.68
C GLU A 184 -20.59 11.37 -7.48
N VAL A 185 -20.07 11.40 -6.25
CA VAL A 185 -20.85 11.54 -5.01
C VAL A 185 -21.16 13.01 -4.71
N VAL A 186 -20.32 13.94 -5.19
CA VAL A 186 -20.40 15.37 -4.87
C VAL A 186 -21.79 15.98 -5.07
N PRO A 187 -22.51 15.78 -6.20
CA PRO A 187 -23.83 16.38 -6.40
C PRO A 187 -24.85 15.90 -5.37
N ARG A 188 -24.84 14.59 -5.06
CA ARG A 188 -25.79 13.97 -4.12
C ARG A 188 -25.53 14.43 -2.70
N LEU A 189 -24.26 14.46 -2.26
CA LEU A 189 -23.92 14.93 -0.93
C LEU A 189 -24.16 16.44 -0.77
N THR A 190 -23.87 17.24 -1.80
CA THR A 190 -24.15 18.69 -1.81
C THR A 190 -25.64 18.99 -1.57
N ALA A 191 -26.54 18.18 -2.14
CA ALA A 191 -27.98 18.37 -1.98
C ALA A 191 -28.49 18.25 -0.53
N VAL A 192 -27.75 17.54 0.33
CA VAL A 192 -28.11 17.34 1.75
C VAL A 192 -27.14 18.01 2.72
N ALA A 193 -25.98 18.47 2.27
CA ALA A 193 -24.85 18.94 3.08
C ALA A 193 -25.24 19.96 4.16
N ALA A 194 -25.92 21.05 3.78
CA ALA A 194 -26.31 22.09 4.73
C ALA A 194 -27.26 21.57 5.83
N ARG A 195 -28.14 20.61 5.51
CA ARG A 195 -29.09 20.01 6.46
C ARG A 195 -28.40 19.10 7.48
N ILE A 196 -27.22 18.58 7.13
CA ILE A 196 -26.44 17.67 7.98
C ILE A 196 -25.21 18.35 8.59
N GLY A 197 -25.11 19.67 8.52
CA GLY A 197 -24.00 20.44 9.12
C GLY A 197 -22.68 20.35 8.35
N LEU A 198 -22.71 19.96 7.08
CA LEU A 198 -21.54 19.96 6.19
C LEU A 198 -21.50 21.19 5.30
N CYS A 199 -20.31 21.75 5.16
CA CYS A 199 -19.99 22.89 4.34
C CYS A 199 -18.94 22.51 3.29
N ARG A 200 -18.91 23.27 2.18
CA ARG A 200 -17.90 23.14 1.13
C ARG A 200 -17.14 24.46 1.05
N PRO A 201 -15.99 24.59 1.73
CA PRO A 201 -15.24 25.85 1.79
C PRO A 201 -14.63 26.24 0.44
N TYR A 202 -14.40 25.26 -0.45
CA TYR A 202 -13.73 25.47 -1.74
C TYR A 202 -14.45 24.75 -2.90
N PRO A 203 -15.75 25.01 -3.15
CA PRO A 203 -16.57 24.18 -4.04
C PRO A 203 -16.11 24.17 -5.50
N VAL A 204 -15.27 25.13 -5.92
CA VAL A 204 -14.68 25.22 -7.25
C VAL A 204 -13.24 24.67 -7.30
N ARG A 205 -12.41 25.04 -6.31
CA ARG A 205 -10.96 24.69 -6.30
C ARG A 205 -10.67 23.33 -5.68
N ASP A 206 -11.56 22.86 -4.81
CA ASP A 206 -11.50 21.56 -4.17
C ASP A 206 -12.92 20.99 -4.06
N PRO A 207 -13.53 20.59 -5.19
CA PRO A 207 -14.94 20.26 -5.24
C PRO A 207 -15.29 18.99 -4.44
N VAL A 208 -14.32 18.10 -4.23
CA VAL A 208 -14.50 16.84 -3.52
C VAL A 208 -14.51 16.99 -2.00
N HIS A 209 -14.04 18.14 -1.50
CA HIS A 209 -13.83 18.39 -0.09
C HIS A 209 -15.08 18.91 0.63
N PHE A 210 -15.41 18.26 1.74
CA PHE A 210 -16.46 18.65 2.68
C PHE A 210 -15.88 18.74 4.08
N GLU A 211 -16.26 19.76 4.84
CA GLU A 211 -15.92 19.87 6.26
C GLU A 211 -17.16 20.14 7.09
N LEU A 212 -17.11 19.82 8.39
CA LEU A 212 -18.10 20.35 9.33
C LEU A 212 -18.11 21.87 9.21
N CYS A 213 -19.30 22.45 9.07
CA CYS A 213 -19.44 23.89 9.12
C CYS A 213 -18.78 24.42 10.39
N ARG A 214 -17.99 25.49 10.27
CA ARG A 214 -17.54 26.23 11.45
C ARG A 214 -18.77 26.94 12.01
N ASP A 215 -18.97 26.82 13.33
CA ASP A 215 -19.94 27.65 14.02
C ASP A 215 -19.57 29.11 13.72
N GLY A 216 -20.52 29.86 13.15
CA GLY A 216 -20.38 31.28 12.88
C GLY A 216 -20.44 32.11 14.15
#